data_AF-A0AAW5QIM0-F1
#
_entry.id   AF-A0AAW5QIM0-F1
#
_cell.length_a   1.000
_cell.length_b   1.000
_cell.length_c   1.000
_cell.angle_alpha   90.00
_cell.angle_beta   90.00
_cell.angle_gamma   90.00
#
_symmetry.space_group_name_H-M   'P 1'
#
loop_
_entity.id
_entity.type
_entity.pdbx_description
1 polymer ?
#
loop_
_entity_poly.entity_id
_entity_poly.type
_entity_poly.pdbx_seq_one_letter_code
_entity_poly.pdbx_strand_id
1 'polypeptide(L)'
;MKAEDMVMISIDDHVVNQSRTGTSFLPAGMSPTDVWRKNFLACYITEPSGLNNRHRLGVDTIAWECDYPHSDSTWPNSPEMLEEELDACECTDEEIDKITFANAAKFFDWDPFEHIPREEATVGALRARATDVDISETSKEEYRRRYELTNSGS
;
A
#
# COMPACT_ATOMS: atom_id res chain seq x y z
N MET A 1 2.18 25.82 16.84
CA MET A 1 2.36 24.94 15.68
C MET A 1 3.05 23.68 16.17
N LYS A 2 2.49 22.50 15.89
CA LYS A 2 3.07 21.24 16.36
C LYS A 2 4.11 20.76 15.35
N ALA A 3 5.12 20.02 15.81
CA ALA A 3 6.20 19.50 14.96
C ALA A 3 5.70 18.52 13.88
N GLU A 4 4.50 17.97 14.04
CA GLU A 4 3.84 17.09 13.08
C GLU A 4 3.49 17.77 11.75
N ASP A 5 3.41 19.10 11.66
CA ASP A 5 2.98 19.76 10.42
C ASP A 5 4.14 20.09 9.44
N MET A 6 5.40 19.93 9.83
CA MET A 6 6.52 20.70 9.25
C MET A 6 7.00 20.26 7.85
N VAL A 7 6.74 19.02 7.39
CA VAL A 7 7.30 18.50 6.12
C VAL A 7 6.46 18.93 4.89
N MET A 8 5.13 18.87 4.95
CA MET A 8 4.29 19.39 3.86
C MET A 8 4.18 20.91 3.87
N ILE A 9 4.36 21.56 5.02
CA ILE A 9 4.43 23.03 5.10
C ILE A 9 5.53 23.59 4.20
N SER A 10 6.69 22.95 4.07
CA SER A 10 7.80 23.51 3.28
C SER A 10 7.49 23.59 1.78
N ILE A 11 6.88 22.54 1.20
CA ILE A 11 6.48 22.53 -0.22
C ILE A 11 5.27 23.44 -0.44
N ASP A 12 4.28 23.39 0.45
CA ASP A 12 3.12 24.28 0.40
C ASP A 12 3.59 25.75 0.42
N ASP A 13 4.44 26.12 1.38
CA ASP A 13 5.02 27.46 1.48
C ASP A 13 5.84 27.82 0.25
N HIS A 14 6.67 26.91 -0.26
CA HIS A 14 7.49 27.17 -1.46
C HIS A 14 6.62 27.48 -2.68
N VAL A 15 5.62 26.63 -2.96
CA VAL A 15 4.75 26.77 -4.14
C VAL A 15 3.80 27.96 -3.98
N VAL A 16 3.26 28.19 -2.78
CA VAL A 16 2.44 29.37 -2.48
C VAL A 16 3.27 30.64 -2.61
N ASN A 17 4.52 30.68 -2.15
CA ASN A 17 5.38 31.85 -2.32
C ASN A 17 5.72 32.10 -3.80
N GLN A 18 5.97 31.06 -4.59
CA GLN A 18 6.18 31.18 -6.05
C GLN A 18 4.93 31.63 -6.80
N SER A 19 3.72 31.39 -6.29
CA SER A 19 2.51 31.90 -6.95
C SER A 19 2.53 33.44 -7.08
N ARG A 20 3.24 34.14 -6.18
CA ARG A 20 3.41 35.61 -6.21
C ARG A 20 4.25 36.08 -7.41
N THR A 21 5.02 35.20 -8.04
CA THR A 21 5.78 35.50 -9.27
C THR A 21 4.95 35.27 -10.54
N GLY A 22 3.65 35.00 -10.42
CA GLY A 22 2.76 34.75 -11.55
C GLY A 22 2.87 33.34 -12.14
N THR A 23 3.67 32.48 -11.51
CA THR A 23 3.87 31.08 -11.91
C THR A 23 3.13 30.17 -10.94
N SER A 24 1.82 30.03 -11.13
CA SER A 24 1.02 29.00 -10.45
C SER A 24 0.60 27.94 -11.47
N PHE A 25 0.82 26.68 -11.12
CA PHE A 25 0.38 25.51 -11.90
C PHE A 25 -0.70 24.70 -11.17
N LEU A 26 -1.09 25.13 -9.95
CA LEU A 26 -2.12 24.48 -9.15
C LEU A 26 -3.50 25.07 -9.46
N PRO A 27 -4.58 24.28 -9.30
CA PRO A 27 -5.93 24.81 -9.31
C PRO A 27 -6.11 25.96 -8.31
N ALA A 28 -6.95 26.92 -8.66
CA ALA A 28 -7.16 28.12 -7.85
C ALA A 28 -7.61 27.74 -6.42
N GLY A 29 -6.87 28.25 -5.43
CA GLY A 29 -7.18 28.07 -4.01
C GLY A 29 -6.78 26.72 -3.41
N MET A 30 -6.04 25.86 -4.13
CA MET A 30 -5.55 24.59 -3.62
C MET A 30 -4.05 24.66 -3.29
N SER A 31 -3.64 24.06 -2.17
CA SER A 31 -2.22 23.82 -1.88
C SER A 31 -1.74 22.53 -2.57
N PRO A 32 -0.42 22.31 -2.70
CA PRO A 32 0.13 21.01 -3.10
C PRO A 32 -0.44 19.85 -2.26
N THR A 33 -0.56 20.04 -0.95
CA THR A 33 -1.18 19.05 -0.05
C THR A 33 -2.65 18.76 -0.38
N ASP A 34 -3.44 19.78 -0.72
CA ASP A 34 -4.83 19.56 -1.14
C ASP A 34 -4.91 18.76 -2.43
N VAL A 35 -4.01 19.04 -3.37
CA VAL A 35 -3.91 18.31 -4.64
C VAL A 35 -3.48 16.86 -4.39
N TRP A 36 -2.51 16.62 -3.50
CA TRP A 36 -2.11 15.29 -3.05
C TRP A 36 -3.31 14.52 -2.49
N ARG A 37 -3.93 15.04 -1.42
CA ARG A 37 -5.01 14.38 -0.69
C ARG A 37 -6.26 14.12 -1.53
N LYS A 38 -6.47 14.91 -2.58
CA LYS A 38 -7.64 14.77 -3.45
C LYS A 38 -7.43 13.76 -4.59
N ASN A 39 -6.22 13.62 -5.11
CA ASN A 39 -6.01 12.99 -6.42
C ASN A 39 -5.06 11.78 -6.39
N PHE A 40 -4.38 11.52 -5.28
CA PHE A 40 -3.35 10.48 -5.22
C PHE A 40 -3.65 9.45 -4.13
N LEU A 41 -3.40 8.19 -4.49
CA LEU A 41 -3.28 7.06 -3.59
C LEU A 41 -1.89 6.47 -3.81
N ALA A 42 -1.11 6.33 -2.74
CA ALA A 42 0.20 5.70 -2.78
C ALA A 42 0.13 4.30 -2.20
N CYS A 43 0.70 3.34 -2.92
CA CYS A 43 0.90 1.98 -2.45
C CYS A 43 2.29 1.81 -1.81
N TYR A 44 2.43 0.82 -0.94
CA TYR A 44 3.72 0.39 -0.38
C TYR A 44 3.71 -1.13 -0.11
N ILE A 45 4.88 -1.77 -0.16
CA ILE A 45 5.08 -3.18 0.22
C ILE A 45 5.55 -3.28 1.68
N THR A 46 6.69 -2.67 1.99
CA THR A 46 7.24 -2.48 3.35
C THR A 46 7.81 -1.06 3.43
N GLU A 47 7.28 -0.20 4.29
CA GLU A 47 7.73 1.18 4.40
C GLU A 47 7.45 1.81 5.79
N PRO A 48 8.28 1.49 6.81
CA PRO A 48 8.05 1.96 8.17
C PRO A 48 8.11 3.48 8.29
N SER A 49 8.93 4.13 7.46
CA SER A 49 9.03 5.59 7.43
C SER A 49 7.73 6.24 6.97
N GLY A 50 7.07 5.66 5.97
CA GLY A 50 5.77 6.10 5.47
C GLY A 50 4.68 5.95 6.54
N LEU A 51 4.61 4.78 7.18
CA LEU A 51 3.64 4.50 8.24
C LEU A 51 3.81 5.38 9.49
N ASN A 52 5.05 5.65 9.90
CA ASN A 52 5.33 6.59 11.00
C ASN A 52 4.97 8.04 10.65
N ASN A 53 4.91 8.38 9.36
CA ASN A 53 4.50 9.70 8.87
C ASN A 53 3.07 9.72 8.29
N ARG A 54 2.28 8.65 8.46
CA ARG A 54 0.97 8.49 7.82
C ARG A 54 0.01 9.65 8.07
N HIS A 55 0.03 10.22 9.28
CA HIS A 55 -0.79 11.39 9.64
C HIS A 55 -0.39 12.65 8.86
N ARG A 56 0.90 12.79 8.54
CA ARG A 56 1.42 13.90 7.75
C ARG A 56 1.02 13.74 6.28
N LEU A 57 1.22 12.54 5.74
CA LEU A 57 0.85 12.19 4.36
C LEU A 57 -0.68 12.29 4.16
N GLY A 58 -1.43 11.91 5.19
CA GLY A 58 -2.87 11.67 5.15
C GLY A 58 -3.11 10.17 5.07
N VAL A 59 -3.64 9.57 6.13
CA VAL A 59 -3.91 8.11 6.17
C VAL A 59 -4.81 7.69 5.01
N ASP A 60 -5.73 8.55 4.58
CA ASP A 60 -6.67 8.28 3.48
C ASP A 60 -5.99 8.24 2.09
N THR A 61 -4.69 8.53 1.98
CA THR A 61 -3.91 8.47 0.72
C THR A 61 -2.94 7.29 0.66
N ILE A 62 -3.05 6.34 1.59
CA ILE A 62 -2.12 5.20 1.70
C ILE A 62 -2.89 3.90 1.47
N ALA A 63 -2.35 3.01 0.64
CA ALA A 63 -2.79 1.64 0.48
C ALA A 63 -1.60 0.69 0.63
N TRP A 64 -1.82 -0.50 1.18
CA TRP A 64 -0.82 -1.56 1.13
C TRP A 64 -0.92 -2.35 -0.18
N GLU A 65 0.20 -2.86 -0.68
CA GLU A 65 0.24 -3.79 -1.80
C GLU A 65 1.20 -4.96 -1.56
N CYS A 66 0.88 -6.11 -2.14
CA CYS A 66 1.70 -7.32 -2.07
C CYS A 66 2.80 -7.37 -3.15
N ASP A 67 2.53 -6.73 -4.29
CA ASP A 67 3.36 -6.75 -5.52
C ASP A 67 3.77 -8.16 -6.01
N TYR A 68 2.92 -9.17 -5.78
CA TYR A 68 3.17 -10.52 -6.31
C TYR A 68 3.09 -10.53 -7.85
N PRO A 69 3.99 -11.24 -8.58
CA PRO A 69 5.06 -12.13 -8.11
C PRO A 69 6.45 -11.50 -8.15
N HIS A 70 6.59 -10.18 -7.98
CA HIS A 70 7.88 -9.52 -8.03
C HIS A 70 8.81 -9.98 -6.90
N SER A 71 10.12 -9.77 -7.09
CA SER A 71 11.16 -10.30 -6.19
C SER A 71 11.19 -9.64 -4.82
N ASP A 72 10.62 -8.46 -4.72
CA ASP A 72 10.42 -7.65 -3.51
C ASP A 72 9.06 -7.90 -2.85
N SER A 73 8.21 -8.74 -3.45
CA SER A 73 6.99 -9.21 -2.82
C SER A 73 7.28 -9.98 -1.53
N THR A 74 6.41 -9.80 -0.54
CA THR A 74 6.45 -10.53 0.73
C THR A 74 5.63 -11.83 0.71
N TRP A 75 5.03 -12.17 -0.45
CA TRP A 75 4.26 -13.40 -0.59
C TRP A 75 5.15 -14.63 -0.35
N PRO A 76 4.68 -15.69 0.35
CA PRO A 76 3.31 -15.94 0.84
C PRO A 76 3.00 -15.41 2.25
N ASN A 77 3.99 -14.80 2.92
CA ASN A 77 3.91 -14.35 4.31
C ASN A 77 3.48 -12.87 4.44
N SER A 78 2.93 -12.31 3.37
CA SER A 78 2.54 -10.89 3.32
C SER A 78 1.64 -10.45 4.47
N PRO A 79 0.59 -11.21 4.87
CA PRO A 79 -0.28 -10.78 5.96
C PRO A 79 0.44 -10.67 7.30
N GLU A 80 1.31 -11.63 7.62
CA GLU A 80 2.09 -11.64 8.87
C GLU A 80 3.07 -10.47 8.91
N MET A 81 3.80 -10.24 7.82
CA MET A 81 4.75 -9.14 7.74
C MET A 81 4.05 -7.77 7.81
N LEU A 82 2.89 -7.65 7.18
CA LEU A 82 2.07 -6.45 7.22
C LEU A 82 1.53 -6.17 8.62
N GLU A 83 1.01 -7.19 9.31
CA GLU A 83 0.52 -7.07 10.69
C GLU A 83 1.64 -6.60 11.63
N GLU A 84 2.82 -7.22 11.57
CA GLU A 84 4.00 -6.83 12.36
C GLU A 84 4.39 -5.36 12.12
N GLU A 85 4.35 -4.90 10.87
CA GLU A 85 4.74 -3.53 10.51
C GLU A 85 3.71 -2.48 10.97
N LEU A 86 2.42 -2.78 10.81
CA LEU A 86 1.32 -1.91 11.24
C LEU A 86 1.30 -1.77 12.76
N ASP A 87 1.50 -2.87 13.48
CA ASP A 87 1.63 -2.91 14.95
C ASP A 87 2.83 -2.11 15.43
N ALA A 88 3.99 -2.28 14.78
CA ALA A 88 5.21 -1.54 15.12
C ALA A 88 5.05 -0.02 14.94
N CYS A 89 4.16 0.41 14.04
CA CYS A 89 3.84 1.82 13.80
C CYS A 89 2.63 2.31 14.61
N GLU A 90 2.11 1.49 15.53
CA GLU A 90 0.96 1.80 16.39
C GLU A 90 -0.26 2.25 15.56
N CYS A 91 -0.55 1.53 14.47
CA CYS A 91 -1.75 1.79 13.67
C CYS A 91 -3.00 1.33 14.41
N THR A 92 -4.03 2.17 14.45
CA THR A 92 -5.33 1.80 15.02
C THR A 92 -6.12 0.90 14.04
N ASP A 93 -7.10 0.15 14.54
CA ASP A 93 -7.97 -0.70 13.69
C ASP A 93 -8.59 0.07 12.50
N GLU A 94 -8.98 1.33 12.71
CA GLU A 94 -9.52 2.17 11.63
C GLU A 94 -8.46 2.48 10.55
N GLU A 95 -7.22 2.74 10.96
CA GLU A 95 -6.12 3.00 10.04
C GLU A 95 -5.73 1.72 9.29
N ILE A 96 -5.75 0.57 9.97
CA ILE A 96 -5.52 -0.74 9.36
C ILE A 96 -6.58 -1.01 8.30
N ASP A 97 -7.87 -0.83 8.60
CA ASP A 97 -8.95 -0.97 7.61
C ASP A 97 -8.72 -0.06 6.39
N LYS A 98 -8.35 1.21 6.63
CA LYS A 98 -8.06 2.18 5.57
C LYS A 98 -6.91 1.74 4.67
N ILE A 99 -5.77 1.41 5.29
CA ILE A 99 -4.53 1.05 4.59
C ILE A 99 -4.67 -0.27 3.85
N THR A 100 -5.32 -1.27 4.46
CA THR A 100 -5.37 -2.63 3.90
C THR A 100 -6.40 -2.79 2.79
N PHE A 101 -7.52 -2.06 2.82
CA PHE A 101 -8.52 -2.18 1.76
C PHE A 101 -9.38 -0.93 1.53
N ALA A 102 -9.78 -0.19 2.56
CA ALA A 102 -10.89 0.77 2.41
C ALA A 102 -10.52 1.99 1.55
N ASN A 103 -9.25 2.43 1.60
CA ASN A 103 -8.78 3.50 0.71
C ASN A 103 -8.76 3.07 -0.75
N ALA A 104 -8.27 1.85 -1.03
CA ALA A 104 -8.26 1.29 -2.38
C ALA A 104 -9.68 1.09 -2.92
N ALA A 105 -10.57 0.50 -2.12
CA ALA A 105 -11.99 0.33 -2.43
C ALA A 105 -12.66 1.66 -2.82
N LYS A 106 -12.45 2.70 -2.01
CA LYS A 106 -12.96 4.04 -2.29
C LYS A 106 -12.34 4.66 -3.55
N PHE A 107 -11.03 4.52 -3.75
CA PHE A 107 -10.32 5.15 -4.88
C PHE A 107 -10.70 4.51 -6.22
N PHE A 108 -10.88 3.20 -6.25
CA PHE A 108 -11.25 2.45 -7.45
C PHE A 108 -12.76 2.25 -7.63
N ASP A 109 -13.58 2.81 -6.73
CA ASP A 109 -15.05 2.66 -6.73
C ASP A 109 -15.48 1.18 -6.78
N TRP A 110 -14.90 0.38 -5.88
CA TRP A 110 -15.08 -1.07 -5.80
C TRP A 110 -15.58 -1.49 -4.42
N ASP A 111 -16.57 -2.38 -4.38
CA ASP A 111 -17.00 -3.04 -3.14
C ASP A 111 -16.20 -4.34 -2.91
N PRO A 112 -15.29 -4.35 -1.91
CA PRO A 112 -14.47 -5.51 -1.62
C PRO A 112 -15.27 -6.70 -1.08
N PHE A 113 -16.52 -6.48 -0.67
CA PHE A 113 -17.37 -7.49 -0.06
C PHE A 113 -18.55 -7.91 -0.95
N GLU A 114 -18.58 -7.49 -2.22
CA GLU A 114 -19.65 -7.85 -3.17
C GLU A 114 -19.80 -9.37 -3.34
N HIS A 115 -18.68 -10.09 -3.35
CA HIS A 115 -18.64 -11.54 -3.63
C HIS A 115 -18.20 -12.39 -2.44
N ILE A 116 -17.46 -11.80 -1.49
CA ILE A 116 -16.96 -12.49 -0.31
C ILE A 116 -17.35 -11.63 0.90
N PRO A 117 -18.26 -12.10 1.77
CA PRO A 117 -18.62 -11.37 2.98
C PRO A 117 -17.40 -11.06 3.83
N ARG A 118 -17.42 -9.95 4.58
CA ARG A 118 -16.27 -9.48 5.37
C ARG A 118 -15.74 -10.55 6.32
N GLU A 119 -16.63 -11.34 6.91
CA GLU A 119 -16.30 -12.42 7.85
C GLU A 119 -15.55 -13.57 7.16
N GLU A 120 -15.76 -13.76 5.85
CA GLU A 120 -15.10 -14.76 5.02
C GLU A 120 -13.91 -14.21 4.22
N ALA A 121 -13.68 -12.90 4.25
CA ALA A 121 -12.58 -12.21 3.58
C ALA A 121 -11.31 -12.10 4.44
N THR A 122 -11.26 -12.79 5.59
CA THR A 122 -10.08 -12.81 6.46
C THR A 122 -8.97 -13.69 5.90
N VAL A 123 -7.72 -13.42 6.29
CA VAL A 123 -6.54 -14.23 5.90
C VAL A 123 -6.76 -15.71 6.19
N GLY A 124 -7.26 -16.04 7.38
CA GLY A 124 -7.55 -17.42 7.78
C GLY A 124 -8.63 -18.08 6.92
N ALA A 125 -9.74 -17.38 6.66
CA ALA A 125 -10.82 -17.91 5.83
C ALA A 125 -10.39 -18.13 4.37
N LEU A 126 -9.61 -17.19 3.80
CA LEU A 126 -9.09 -17.31 2.44
C LEU A 126 -8.07 -18.44 2.30
N ARG A 127 -7.16 -18.60 3.27
CA ARG A 127 -6.20 -19.72 3.28
C ARG A 127 -6.88 -21.08 3.43
N ALA A 128 -7.95 -21.17 4.21
CA ALA A 128 -8.74 -22.41 4.32
C ALA A 128 -9.40 -22.83 2.99
N ARG A 129 -9.59 -21.90 2.04
CA ARG A 129 -10.13 -22.16 0.70
C ARG A 129 -9.06 -22.53 -0.33
N ALA A 130 -7.79 -22.25 -0.08
CA ALA A 130 -6.67 -22.39 -1.02
C ALA A 130 -5.69 -23.51 -0.61
N THR A 131 -6.22 -24.67 -0.19
CA THR A 131 -5.41 -25.79 0.32
C THR A 131 -4.61 -26.54 -0.76
N ASP A 132 -4.89 -26.25 -2.02
CA ASP A 132 -4.28 -26.84 -3.22
C ASP A 132 -3.08 -26.04 -3.76
N VAL A 133 -2.78 -24.88 -3.18
CA VAL A 133 -1.67 -24.02 -3.57
C VAL A 133 -0.39 -24.43 -2.84
N ASP A 134 0.64 -24.84 -3.59
CA ASP A 134 1.98 -25.09 -3.05
C ASP A 134 2.71 -23.76 -2.81
N ILE A 135 2.96 -23.45 -1.54
CA ILE A 135 3.69 -22.25 -1.10
C ILE A 135 5.14 -22.57 -0.67
N SER A 136 5.64 -23.78 -0.94
CA SER A 136 6.98 -24.18 -0.52
C SER A 136 8.06 -23.48 -1.33
N GLU A 137 9.10 -23.02 -0.62
CA GLU A 137 10.28 -22.47 -1.28
C GLU A 137 11.01 -23.54 -2.08
N THR A 138 11.26 -23.27 -3.36
CA THR A 138 12.06 -24.14 -4.23
C THR A 138 13.44 -23.52 -4.43
N SER A 139 14.50 -24.30 -4.20
CA SER A 139 15.87 -23.82 -4.45
C SER A 139 16.05 -23.45 -5.93
N LYS A 140 16.91 -22.46 -6.20
CA LYS A 140 17.23 -22.06 -7.59
C LYS A 140 17.75 -23.23 -8.43
N GLU A 141 18.46 -24.17 -7.80
CA GLU A 141 18.98 -25.38 -8.46
C GLU A 141 17.86 -26.32 -8.89
N GLU A 142 16.94 -26.63 -7.99
CA GLU A 142 15.80 -27.51 -8.29
C GLU A 142 14.83 -26.86 -9.28
N TYR A 143 14.59 -25.54 -9.16
CA TYR A 143 13.82 -24.79 -10.16
C TYR A 143 14.47 -24.88 -11.55
N ARG A 144 15.78 -24.63 -11.65
CA ARG A 144 16.52 -24.74 -12.93
C ARG A 144 16.42 -26.14 -13.50
N ARG A 145 16.60 -27.18 -12.67
CA ARG A 145 16.48 -28.58 -13.09
C ARG A 145 15.08 -28.88 -13.66
N ARG A 146 14.01 -28.46 -12.99
CA ARG A 146 12.62 -28.64 -13.45
C ARG A 146 12.37 -27.91 -14.77
N TYR A 147 12.85 -26.67 -14.88
CA TYR A 147 12.74 -25.87 -16.10
C TYR A 147 13.45 -26.52 -17.29
N GLU A 148 14.69 -26.96 -17.10
CA GLU A 148 15.47 -27.67 -18.12
C GLU A 148 14.78 -28.98 -18.55
N LEU A 149 14.23 -29.76 -17.62
CA LEU A 149 13.46 -30.97 -17.94
C LEU A 149 12.19 -30.67 -18.74
N THR A 150 11.50 -29.57 -18.43
CA THR A 150 10.26 -29.18 -19.12
C THR A 150 10.55 -28.65 -20.53
N ASN A 151 11.66 -27.93 -20.71
CA ASN A 151 12.02 -27.29 -21.98
C ASN A 151 12.97 -28.10 -22.87
N SER A 152 13.53 -29.22 -22.38
CA SER A 152 14.38 -30.13 -23.19
C SER A 152 13.58 -31.17 -23.98
N GLY A 153 12.26 -31.19 -23.84
CA GLY A 153 11.34 -32.08 -24.55
C GLY A 153 10.64 -31.48 -25.77
N SER A 154 11.00 -30.27 -26.23
CA SER A 154 10.49 -29.63 -27.46
C SER A 154 11.51 -29.63 -28.59
#